data_AF-A0A1G7AZ11-F1
#
_entry.id   AF-A0A1G7AZ11-F1
#
_cell.length_a   1.000
_cell.length_b   1.000
_cell.length_c   1.000
_cell.angle_alpha   90.00
_cell.angle_beta   90.00
_cell.angle_gamma   90.00
#
_symmetry.space_group_name_H-M   'P 1'
#
loop_
_entity.id
_entity.type
_entity.pdbx_description
1 polymer ?
#
loop_
_entity_poly.entity_id
_entity_poly.type
_entity_poly.pdbx_seq_one_letter_code
_entity_poly.pdbx_strand_id
1 'polypeptide(L)'
;MSGVKPSPELLAVARRWIDAVPNRRPNELRNLLTEHPYLRFVGTGENELWAGAAIREGIGDFFGAIPELLKHEETFAEAYENDGTGWACMCHELVLAHQPDRSFTIRSTLIFTLEDGAWKIVHRHGSLPFSNLEFVGSEQTAIADLVAAAQNGFSLDQRSGFASIMFTDIVNSSRLAEVMGDRLWSAEVARHFAALRRIIEKGGGQFVKSLGDGTMSSFPSPGDALEAARGIMAASRQSDGPAIVLRIGIHTGDVVQSENDFFGTVVNKAARIATLAHPGEIRVSDATRKMLGETAGLAFTDTVSVPLKGLDGEHLVHRLEWRE
;
A
#
# COMPACT_ATOMS: atom_id res chain seq x y z
N MET A 1 -23.72 -19.32 -36.87
CA MET A 1 -22.77 -20.13 -36.08
C MET A 1 -21.95 -19.16 -35.25
N SER A 2 -21.75 -19.47 -33.97
CA SER A 2 -20.84 -18.68 -33.12
C SER A 2 -19.45 -18.63 -33.75
N GLY A 3 -18.84 -17.44 -33.88
CA GLY A 3 -17.46 -17.27 -34.33
C GLY A 3 -16.41 -17.67 -33.29
N VAL A 4 -16.84 -17.94 -32.05
CA VAL A 4 -15.99 -18.37 -30.95
C VAL A 4 -15.50 -19.80 -31.17
N LYS A 5 -14.19 -20.01 -31.03
CA LYS A 5 -13.54 -21.33 -31.10
C LYS A 5 -12.45 -21.48 -30.03
N PRO A 6 -12.10 -22.70 -29.59
CA PRO A 6 -10.95 -22.93 -28.70
C PRO A 6 -9.64 -22.41 -29.32
N SER A 7 -8.76 -21.85 -28.50
CA SER A 7 -7.48 -21.26 -28.93
C SER A 7 -6.28 -21.82 -28.14
N PRO A 8 -5.59 -22.83 -28.68
CA PRO A 8 -4.32 -23.32 -28.10
C PRO A 8 -3.23 -22.25 -28.07
N GLU A 9 -3.27 -21.30 -29.00
CA GLU A 9 -2.32 -20.20 -29.07
C GLU A 9 -2.47 -19.24 -27.88
N LEU A 10 -3.70 -18.80 -27.59
CA LEU A 10 -3.96 -17.96 -26.42
C LEU A 10 -3.63 -18.69 -25.12
N LEU A 11 -3.89 -19.99 -25.04
CA LEU A 11 -3.50 -20.80 -23.89
C LEU A 11 -1.98 -20.82 -23.69
N ALA A 12 -1.20 -20.89 -24.77
CA ALA A 12 0.26 -20.81 -24.70
C ALA A 12 0.75 -19.40 -24.26
N VAL A 13 0.09 -18.33 -24.71
CA VAL A 13 0.38 -16.96 -24.24
C VAL A 13 0.07 -16.83 -22.74
N ALA A 14 -1.07 -17.36 -22.29
CA ALA A 14 -1.49 -17.35 -20.90
C ALA A 14 -0.50 -18.10 -19.99
N ARG A 15 -0.03 -19.28 -20.42
CA ARG A 15 0.99 -20.04 -19.67
C ARG A 15 2.34 -19.31 -19.59
N ARG A 16 2.77 -18.62 -20.65
CA ARG A 16 3.97 -17.77 -20.60
C ARG A 16 3.84 -16.65 -19.58
N TRP A 17 2.66 -16.01 -19.50
CA TRP A 17 2.38 -15.02 -18.47
C TRP A 17 2.52 -15.62 -17.06
N ILE A 18 1.87 -16.76 -16.81
CA ILE A 18 1.91 -17.43 -15.50
C ILE A 18 3.33 -17.86 -15.12
N ASP A 19 4.11 -18.36 -16.08
CA ASP A 19 5.49 -18.80 -15.87
C ASP A 19 6.47 -17.63 -15.70
N ALA A 20 6.19 -16.46 -16.27
CA ALA A 20 7.07 -15.28 -16.13
C ALA A 20 7.02 -14.65 -14.74
N VAL A 21 5.89 -14.80 -14.03
CA VAL A 21 5.65 -14.23 -12.69
C VAL A 21 6.63 -14.76 -11.63
N PRO A 22 6.64 -16.06 -11.27
CA PRO A 22 7.51 -16.57 -10.20
C PRO A 22 8.99 -16.54 -10.59
N ASN A 23 9.29 -16.59 -11.89
CA ASN A 23 10.66 -16.56 -12.40
C ASN A 23 11.24 -15.14 -12.56
N ARG A 24 10.52 -14.10 -12.08
CA ARG A 24 10.97 -12.70 -12.08
C ARG A 24 11.48 -12.23 -13.43
N ARG A 25 10.67 -12.42 -14.48
CA ARG A 25 10.97 -11.99 -15.86
C ARG A 25 10.15 -10.75 -16.25
N PRO A 26 10.47 -9.55 -15.73
CA PRO A 26 9.64 -8.35 -15.89
C PRO A 26 9.52 -7.88 -17.35
N ASN A 27 10.58 -8.02 -18.13
CA ASN A 27 10.57 -7.66 -19.56
C ASN A 27 9.60 -8.57 -20.35
N GLU A 28 9.51 -9.84 -20.00
CA GLU A 28 8.58 -10.78 -20.64
C GLU A 28 7.13 -10.43 -20.29
N LEU A 29 6.84 -10.16 -19.01
CA LEU A 29 5.53 -9.69 -18.56
C LEU A 29 5.10 -8.42 -19.31
N ARG A 30 5.98 -7.42 -19.39
CA ARG A 30 5.74 -6.17 -20.12
C ARG A 30 5.46 -6.43 -21.60
N ASN A 31 6.20 -7.33 -22.24
CA ASN A 31 6.02 -7.65 -23.67
C ASN A 31 4.70 -8.35 -23.99
N LEU A 32 4.12 -9.07 -23.02
CA LEU A 32 2.83 -9.75 -23.17
C LEU A 32 1.63 -8.81 -23.01
N LEU A 33 1.79 -7.66 -22.35
CA LEU A 33 0.73 -6.66 -22.19
C LEU A 33 0.56 -5.82 -23.48
N THR A 34 -0.63 -5.28 -23.70
CA THR A 34 -0.89 -4.24 -24.73
C THR A 34 -0.20 -2.92 -24.36
N GLU A 35 0.14 -2.09 -25.35
CA GLU A 35 0.61 -0.72 -25.16
C GLU A 35 -0.53 0.30 -25.08
N HIS A 36 -1.76 -0.12 -25.40
CA HIS A 36 -2.89 0.77 -25.45
C HIS A 36 -3.39 1.23 -24.07
N PRO A 37 -3.98 2.43 -23.98
CA PRO A 37 -4.43 3.02 -22.71
C PRO A 37 -5.61 2.28 -22.06
N TYR A 38 -6.26 1.38 -22.79
CA TYR A 38 -7.35 0.55 -22.27
C TYR A 38 -6.87 -0.70 -21.52
N LEU A 39 -5.56 -0.93 -21.36
CA LEU A 39 -5.03 -1.99 -20.51
C LEU A 39 -5.68 -1.94 -19.11
N ARG A 40 -6.12 -3.08 -18.60
CA ARG A 40 -6.66 -3.24 -17.25
C ARG A 40 -5.92 -4.34 -16.50
N PHE A 41 -5.70 -4.10 -15.22
CA PHE A 41 -5.18 -5.10 -14.31
C PHE A 41 -6.04 -5.12 -13.06
N VAL A 42 -6.52 -6.30 -12.70
CA VAL A 42 -7.29 -6.61 -11.50
C VAL A 42 -6.49 -7.66 -10.72
N GLY A 43 -6.10 -7.31 -9.52
CA GLY A 43 -5.47 -8.19 -8.55
C GLY A 43 -6.47 -8.73 -7.55
N THR A 44 -5.94 -9.29 -6.48
CA THR A 44 -6.67 -10.05 -5.46
C THR A 44 -7.02 -9.20 -4.24
N GLY A 45 -6.32 -8.08 -4.06
CA GLY A 45 -6.64 -7.09 -3.04
C GLY A 45 -7.81 -6.19 -3.45
N GLU A 46 -8.51 -5.65 -2.45
CA GLU A 46 -9.66 -4.74 -2.60
C GLU A 46 -9.35 -3.50 -3.47
N ASN A 47 -8.07 -3.14 -3.58
CA ASN A 47 -7.59 -1.90 -4.22
C ASN A 47 -6.73 -2.16 -5.46
N GLU A 48 -6.66 -3.41 -5.91
CA GLU A 48 -5.75 -3.82 -6.98
C GLU A 48 -6.42 -3.69 -8.35
N LEU A 49 -6.98 -2.52 -8.66
CA LEU A 49 -7.56 -2.20 -9.97
C LEU A 49 -6.75 -1.07 -10.62
N TRP A 50 -6.02 -1.39 -11.69
CA TRP A 50 -5.16 -0.44 -12.39
C TRP A 50 -5.52 -0.33 -13.87
N ALA A 51 -5.10 0.77 -14.49
CA ALA A 51 -5.30 1.05 -15.90
C ALA A 51 -4.08 1.68 -16.58
N GLY A 52 -3.94 1.41 -17.89
CA GLY A 52 -3.04 2.13 -18.78
C GLY A 52 -1.54 1.82 -18.61
N ALA A 53 -0.70 2.71 -19.15
CA ALA A 53 0.73 2.48 -19.30
C ALA A 53 1.49 2.29 -17.98
N ALA A 54 1.00 2.85 -16.88
CA ALA A 54 1.61 2.68 -15.56
C ALA A 54 1.69 1.19 -15.13
N ILE A 55 0.74 0.36 -15.56
CA ILE A 55 0.78 -1.08 -15.32
C ILE A 55 2.03 -1.69 -15.94
N ARG A 56 2.36 -1.33 -17.19
CA ARG A 56 3.48 -1.92 -17.93
C ARG A 56 4.82 -1.65 -17.28
N GLU A 57 4.99 -0.46 -16.71
CA GLU A 57 6.23 -0.08 -16.02
C GLU A 57 6.31 -0.70 -14.62
N GLY A 58 5.19 -0.83 -13.90
CA GLY A 58 5.16 -1.33 -12.52
C GLY A 58 4.94 -2.84 -12.35
N ILE A 59 4.64 -3.57 -13.44
CA ILE A 59 4.22 -4.98 -13.35
C ILE A 59 5.30 -5.91 -12.77
N GLY A 60 6.57 -5.59 -13.04
CA GLY A 60 7.71 -6.33 -12.50
C GLY A 60 7.80 -6.20 -10.98
N ASP A 61 7.65 -4.98 -10.48
CA ASP A 61 7.71 -4.68 -9.05
C ASP A 61 6.51 -5.28 -8.31
N PHE A 62 5.31 -5.19 -8.90
CA PHE A 62 4.09 -5.80 -8.35
C PHE A 62 4.26 -7.30 -8.07
N PHE A 63 4.82 -8.03 -9.02
CA PHE A 63 5.07 -9.48 -8.85
C PHE A 63 6.37 -9.81 -8.14
N GLY A 64 7.31 -8.87 -8.03
CA GLY A 64 8.55 -9.04 -7.28
C GLY A 64 8.33 -9.28 -5.78
N ALA A 65 7.17 -8.86 -5.26
CA ALA A 65 6.73 -9.09 -3.89
C ALA A 65 6.17 -10.51 -3.64
N ILE A 66 5.98 -11.34 -4.68
CA ILE A 66 5.51 -12.72 -4.50
C ILE A 66 6.57 -13.54 -3.76
N PRO A 67 6.22 -14.19 -2.63
CA PRO A 67 7.11 -15.10 -1.92
C PRO A 67 7.55 -16.28 -2.78
N GLU A 68 8.70 -16.86 -2.45
CA GLU A 68 9.18 -18.07 -3.13
C GLU A 68 8.12 -19.18 -3.10
N LEU A 69 7.94 -19.85 -4.24
CA LEU A 69 6.98 -20.94 -4.41
C LEU A 69 7.70 -22.29 -4.25
N LEU A 70 7.21 -23.14 -3.35
CA LEU A 70 7.62 -24.55 -3.29
C LEU A 70 6.88 -25.41 -4.31
N LYS A 71 5.65 -25.01 -4.65
CA LYS A 71 4.81 -25.71 -5.62
C LYS A 71 4.00 -24.71 -6.44
N HIS A 72 3.85 -24.99 -7.72
CA HIS A 72 2.97 -24.30 -8.65
C HIS A 72 2.44 -25.32 -9.66
N GLU A 73 1.16 -25.67 -9.56
CA GLU A 73 0.52 -26.72 -10.38
C GLU A 73 -0.72 -26.15 -11.08
N GLU A 74 -0.78 -26.28 -12.41
CA GLU A 74 -1.98 -25.94 -13.19
C GLU A 74 -3.06 -27.01 -12.97
N THR A 75 -4.22 -26.61 -12.45
CA THR A 75 -5.36 -27.51 -12.17
C THR A 75 -6.49 -27.36 -13.18
N PHE A 76 -6.56 -26.23 -13.89
CA PHE A 76 -7.51 -25.98 -14.96
C PHE A 76 -6.97 -24.91 -15.91
N ALA A 77 -7.18 -25.07 -17.22
CA ALA A 77 -6.87 -24.03 -18.18
C ALA A 77 -7.68 -24.20 -19.48
N GLU A 78 -8.35 -23.14 -19.91
CA GLU A 78 -9.07 -23.06 -21.19
C GLU A 78 -8.86 -21.69 -21.83
N ALA A 79 -8.90 -21.63 -23.15
CA ALA A 79 -8.84 -20.38 -23.89
C ALA A 79 -9.67 -20.44 -25.16
N TYR A 80 -10.26 -19.31 -25.53
CA TYR A 80 -11.13 -19.16 -26.69
C TYR A 80 -10.83 -17.85 -27.41
N GLU A 81 -11.04 -17.83 -28.72
CA GLU A 81 -10.86 -16.64 -29.55
C GLU A 81 -12.06 -16.38 -30.45
N ASN A 82 -12.23 -15.12 -30.83
CA ASN A 82 -13.21 -14.64 -31.78
C ASN A 82 -12.67 -13.38 -32.49
N ASP A 83 -12.30 -13.52 -33.76
CA ASP A 83 -11.91 -12.43 -34.68
C ASP A 83 -10.99 -11.35 -34.08
N GLY A 84 -9.79 -11.77 -33.67
CA GLY A 84 -8.77 -10.85 -33.15
C GLY A 84 -8.94 -10.46 -31.68
N THR A 85 -9.96 -11.01 -31.00
CA THR A 85 -10.10 -10.95 -29.54
C THR A 85 -10.13 -12.36 -28.95
N GLY A 86 -9.81 -12.50 -27.67
CA GLY A 86 -9.98 -13.78 -27.00
C GLY A 86 -9.79 -13.68 -25.50
N TRP A 87 -9.97 -14.80 -24.82
CA TRP A 87 -9.83 -14.89 -23.37
C TRP A 87 -9.30 -16.25 -22.95
N ALA A 88 -8.64 -16.29 -21.80
CA ALA A 88 -8.21 -17.50 -21.13
C ALA A 88 -8.63 -17.48 -19.66
N CYS A 89 -9.04 -18.63 -19.15
CA CYS A 89 -9.32 -18.86 -17.74
C CYS A 89 -8.40 -19.97 -17.25
N MET A 90 -7.71 -19.74 -16.13
CA MET A 90 -6.78 -20.70 -15.55
C MET A 90 -6.94 -20.79 -14.04
N CYS A 91 -6.73 -21.96 -13.48
CA CYS A 91 -6.62 -22.19 -12.04
C CYS A 91 -5.30 -22.89 -11.74
N HIS A 92 -4.62 -22.47 -10.68
CA HIS A 92 -3.40 -23.12 -10.21
C HIS A 92 -3.46 -23.33 -8.70
N GLU A 93 -2.79 -24.37 -8.23
CA GLU A 93 -2.49 -24.62 -6.82
C GLU A 93 -1.05 -24.22 -6.52
N LEU A 94 -0.86 -23.41 -5.49
CA LEU A 94 0.42 -22.86 -5.06
C LEU A 94 0.75 -23.30 -3.64
N VAL A 95 2.02 -23.55 -3.34
CA VAL A 95 2.53 -23.66 -1.96
C VAL A 95 3.65 -22.64 -1.79
N LEU A 96 3.55 -21.79 -0.78
CA LEU A 96 4.50 -20.71 -0.52
C LEU A 96 5.59 -21.21 0.45
N ALA A 97 6.85 -20.84 0.24
CA ALA A 97 7.97 -21.29 1.06
C ALA A 97 7.86 -20.91 2.54
N HIS A 98 7.22 -19.78 2.83
CA HIS A 98 6.97 -19.31 4.19
C HIS A 98 5.70 -19.93 4.83
N GLN A 99 4.94 -20.73 4.08
CA GLN A 99 3.75 -21.47 4.54
C GLN A 99 3.71 -22.88 3.90
N PRO A 100 4.71 -23.74 4.17
CA PRO A 100 4.90 -25.01 3.45
C PRO A 100 3.75 -26.01 3.65
N ASP A 101 3.00 -25.89 4.74
CA ASP A 101 1.89 -26.80 5.08
C ASP A 101 0.53 -26.36 4.48
N ARG A 102 0.50 -25.29 3.68
CA ARG A 102 -0.73 -24.74 3.09
C ARG A 102 -0.66 -24.68 1.57
N SER A 103 -1.75 -25.10 0.91
CA SER A 103 -1.98 -24.94 -0.53
C SER A 103 -2.98 -23.81 -0.78
N PHE A 104 -2.76 -23.05 -1.84
CA PHE A 104 -3.58 -21.91 -2.24
C PHE A 104 -4.05 -22.05 -3.68
N THR A 105 -5.35 -21.93 -3.92
CA THR A 105 -5.91 -21.84 -5.27
C THR A 105 -5.84 -20.40 -5.78
N ILE A 106 -5.16 -20.16 -6.90
CA ILE A 106 -5.25 -18.91 -7.66
C ILE A 106 -6.07 -19.13 -8.92
N ARG A 107 -6.99 -18.21 -9.20
CA ARG A 107 -7.78 -18.16 -10.43
C ARG A 107 -7.33 -16.96 -11.25
N SER A 108 -7.12 -17.13 -12.53
CA SER A 108 -6.70 -16.08 -13.45
C SER A 108 -7.61 -16.02 -14.66
N THR A 109 -8.01 -14.80 -15.05
CA THR A 109 -8.69 -14.52 -16.31
C THR A 109 -7.86 -13.52 -17.09
N LEU A 110 -7.52 -13.87 -18.32
CA LEU A 110 -6.81 -12.99 -19.25
C LEU A 110 -7.72 -12.70 -20.44
N ILE A 111 -7.78 -11.45 -20.87
CA ILE A 111 -8.44 -11.02 -22.11
C ILE A 111 -7.36 -10.50 -23.03
N PHE A 112 -7.46 -10.86 -24.30
CA PHE A 112 -6.47 -10.60 -25.32
C PHE A 112 -7.06 -9.84 -26.50
N THR A 113 -6.19 -9.08 -27.16
CA THR A 113 -6.41 -8.55 -28.51
C THR A 113 -5.20 -8.89 -29.38
N LEU A 114 -5.43 -9.11 -30.67
CA LEU A 114 -4.38 -9.37 -31.64
C LEU A 114 -3.85 -8.02 -32.16
N GLU A 115 -2.58 -7.72 -31.89
CA GLU A 115 -1.90 -6.49 -32.30
C GLU A 115 -0.71 -6.86 -33.16
N ASP A 116 -0.69 -6.42 -34.42
CA ASP A 116 0.40 -6.68 -35.37
C ASP A 116 0.82 -8.15 -35.45
N GLY A 117 -0.15 -9.07 -35.37
CA GLY A 117 0.07 -10.52 -35.42
C GLY A 117 0.54 -11.15 -34.11
N ALA A 118 0.56 -10.39 -33.00
CA ALA A 118 0.88 -10.89 -31.68
C ALA A 118 -0.29 -10.69 -30.71
N TRP A 119 -0.65 -11.74 -29.96
CA TRP A 119 -1.64 -11.64 -28.90
C TRP A 119 -1.10 -10.85 -27.72
N LYS A 120 -1.84 -9.82 -27.33
CA LYS A 120 -1.53 -8.92 -26.22
C LYS A 120 -2.61 -8.99 -25.17
N ILE A 121 -2.22 -9.08 -23.91
CA ILE A 121 -3.13 -9.03 -22.76
C ILE A 121 -3.62 -7.60 -22.62
N VAL A 122 -4.93 -7.42 -22.75
CA VAL A 122 -5.63 -6.14 -22.56
C VAL A 122 -6.33 -6.06 -21.21
N HIS A 123 -6.62 -7.20 -20.60
CA HIS A 123 -7.15 -7.28 -19.25
C HIS A 123 -6.55 -8.49 -18.56
N ARG A 124 -6.04 -8.31 -17.34
CA ARG A 124 -5.64 -9.40 -16.45
C ARG A 124 -6.46 -9.31 -15.19
N HIS A 125 -7.09 -10.39 -14.77
CA HIS A 125 -7.72 -10.54 -13.47
C HIS A 125 -7.11 -11.74 -12.74
N GLY A 126 -6.70 -11.55 -11.49
CA GLY A 126 -6.32 -12.64 -10.59
C GLY A 126 -7.22 -12.62 -9.35
N SER A 127 -7.67 -13.79 -8.91
CA SER A 127 -8.48 -13.97 -7.71
C SER A 127 -7.86 -15.03 -6.82
N LEU A 128 -7.82 -14.76 -5.52
CA LEU A 128 -7.51 -15.69 -4.47
C LEU A 128 -8.75 -15.80 -3.55
N PRO A 129 -9.00 -16.95 -2.93
CA PRO A 129 -10.14 -17.14 -2.02
C PRO A 129 -9.90 -16.58 -0.61
N PHE A 130 -8.80 -15.86 -0.37
CA PHE A 130 -8.38 -15.35 0.94
C PHE A 130 -7.89 -13.90 0.82
N SER A 131 -7.81 -13.18 1.94
CA SER A 131 -7.29 -11.81 1.97
C SER A 131 -5.78 -11.76 1.63
N ASN A 132 -5.28 -10.65 1.07
CA ASN A 132 -3.83 -10.48 0.83
C ASN A 132 -2.99 -10.63 2.12
N LEU A 133 -3.56 -10.34 3.29
CA LEU A 133 -2.96 -10.60 4.60
C LEU A 133 -2.69 -12.09 4.83
N GLU A 134 -3.61 -12.97 4.43
CA GLU A 134 -3.50 -14.43 4.56
C GLU A 134 -2.60 -15.06 3.47
N PHE A 135 -2.53 -14.44 2.29
CA PHE A 135 -1.73 -14.92 1.16
C PHE A 135 -0.28 -14.44 1.17
N VAL A 136 -0.02 -13.18 1.53
CA VAL A 136 1.31 -12.55 1.48
C VAL A 136 1.91 -12.34 2.88
N GLY A 137 1.10 -12.47 3.95
CA GLY A 137 1.53 -12.20 5.32
C GLY A 137 1.60 -10.71 5.68
N SER A 138 1.00 -9.83 4.89
CA SER A 138 0.88 -8.39 5.15
C SER A 138 -0.31 -7.76 4.42
N GLU A 139 -1.02 -6.86 5.12
CA GLU A 139 -1.89 -5.87 4.46
C GLU A 139 -1.02 -4.88 3.68
N GLN A 140 -1.32 -4.66 2.41
CA GLN A 140 -0.89 -3.42 1.76
C GLN A 140 -1.71 -2.28 2.37
N THR A 141 -1.08 -1.60 3.32
CA THR A 141 -1.47 -0.29 3.81
C THR A 141 -0.47 0.69 3.20
N ALA A 142 -0.92 1.86 2.73
CA ALA A 142 -0.03 2.91 2.21
C ALA A 142 1.13 3.22 3.17
N ILE A 143 0.93 3.00 4.46
CA ILE A 143 1.93 3.07 5.53
C ILE A 143 3.10 2.08 5.33
N ALA A 144 2.85 0.83 4.93
CA ALA A 144 3.89 -0.18 4.70
C ALA A 144 4.77 0.16 3.49
N ASP A 145 4.15 0.60 2.39
CA ASP A 145 4.88 1.06 1.21
C ASP A 145 5.65 2.34 1.54
N LEU A 146 5.10 3.20 2.41
CA LEU A 146 5.74 4.44 2.81
C LEU A 146 6.98 4.15 3.68
N VAL A 147 6.92 3.12 4.54
CA VAL A 147 8.09 2.61 5.27
C VAL A 147 9.18 2.15 4.30
N ALA A 148 8.84 1.32 3.31
CA ALA A 148 9.80 0.86 2.31
C ALA A 148 10.41 2.03 1.51
N ALA A 149 9.59 3.01 1.16
CA ALA A 149 10.05 4.23 0.48
C ALA A 149 10.89 5.12 1.39
N ALA A 150 10.67 5.16 2.71
CA ALA A 150 11.44 5.94 3.66
C ALA A 150 12.86 5.40 3.88
N GLN A 151 13.06 4.09 3.70
CA GLN A 151 14.38 3.44 3.79
C GLN A 151 15.32 3.84 2.64
N ASN A 152 14.78 4.26 1.49
CA ASN A 152 15.59 4.67 0.34
C ASN A 152 15.85 6.19 0.32
N GLY A 153 17.11 6.58 0.53
CA GLY A 153 17.64 7.89 0.11
C GLY A 153 17.26 9.11 0.96
N PHE A 154 16.96 8.93 2.25
CA PHE A 154 16.55 10.04 3.11
C PHE A 154 17.72 10.64 3.91
N SER A 155 17.90 11.96 3.81
CA SER A 155 18.76 12.74 4.70
C SER A 155 17.94 13.93 5.22
N LEU A 156 17.66 13.96 6.52
CA LEU A 156 17.21 15.18 7.16
C LEU A 156 18.43 16.04 7.47
N ASP A 157 18.34 17.33 7.14
CA ASP A 157 19.28 18.37 7.59
C ASP A 157 19.04 18.75 9.07
N GLN A 158 18.41 17.85 9.84
CA GLN A 158 18.14 18.03 11.26
C GLN A 158 19.38 17.61 12.05
N ARG A 159 20.14 18.61 12.52
CA ARG A 159 21.33 18.43 13.33
C ARG A 159 21.01 17.62 14.60
N SER A 160 21.61 16.43 14.68
CA SER A 160 21.73 15.52 15.82
C SER A 160 20.43 15.05 16.50
N GLY A 161 20.14 13.75 16.33
CA GLY A 161 19.94 12.85 17.46
C GLY A 161 18.50 12.50 17.80
N PHE A 162 17.48 13.23 17.33
CA PHE A 162 16.11 13.05 17.84
C PHE A 162 15.03 13.55 16.88
N ALA A 163 13.94 12.80 16.69
CA ALA A 163 12.79 13.27 15.92
C ALA A 163 11.46 12.61 16.33
N SER A 164 10.36 13.32 16.08
CA SER A 164 9.01 12.78 16.10
C SER A 164 8.54 12.51 14.68
N ILE A 165 8.21 11.26 14.38
CA ILE A 165 7.68 10.83 13.09
C ILE A 165 6.18 10.64 13.20
N MET A 166 5.44 11.25 12.28
CA MET A 166 4.00 11.11 12.15
C MET A 166 3.65 10.50 10.80
N PHE A 167 2.79 9.49 10.86
CA PHE A 167 2.12 8.89 9.71
C PHE A 167 0.64 9.23 9.74
N THR A 168 0.08 9.50 8.57
CA THR A 168 -1.38 9.63 8.38
C THR A 168 -1.82 8.70 7.25
N ASP A 169 -3.04 8.18 7.35
CA ASP A 169 -3.66 7.29 6.37
C ASP A 169 -5.14 7.63 6.23
N ILE A 170 -5.65 7.67 4.98
CA ILE A 170 -7.05 7.94 4.72
C ILE A 170 -7.86 6.64 4.86
N VAL A 171 -8.87 6.66 5.71
CA VAL A 171 -9.77 5.54 5.92
C VAL A 171 -10.63 5.32 4.69
N ASN A 172 -10.73 4.07 4.25
CA ASN A 172 -11.57 3.65 3.12
C ASN A 172 -11.30 4.45 1.83
N SER A 173 -10.06 4.91 1.64
CA SER A 173 -9.63 5.70 0.47
C SER A 173 -10.01 5.08 -0.85
N SER A 174 -9.91 3.75 -0.96
CA SER A 174 -10.20 3.03 -2.19
C SER A 174 -11.69 2.96 -2.50
N ARG A 175 -12.53 2.84 -1.47
CA ARG A 175 -13.98 2.97 -1.63
C ARG A 175 -14.36 4.40 -2.03
N LEU A 176 -13.70 5.41 -1.46
CA LEU A 176 -13.89 6.80 -1.86
C LEU A 176 -13.45 7.02 -3.32
N ALA A 177 -12.34 6.40 -3.74
CA ALA A 177 -11.86 6.41 -5.12
C ALA A 177 -12.86 5.78 -6.09
N GLU A 178 -13.40 4.60 -5.75
CA GLU A 178 -14.41 3.90 -6.55
C GLU A 178 -15.67 4.76 -6.75
N VAL A 179 -16.18 5.35 -5.68
CA VAL A 179 -17.41 6.16 -5.72
C VAL A 179 -17.22 7.47 -6.47
N MET A 180 -16.06 8.12 -6.33
CA MET A 180 -15.78 9.43 -6.95
C MET A 180 -15.17 9.33 -8.35
N GLY A 181 -14.57 8.19 -8.69
CA GLY A 181 -13.70 8.01 -9.84
C GLY A 181 -12.29 8.60 -9.61
N ASP A 182 -11.28 7.89 -10.13
CA ASP A 182 -9.85 8.14 -9.86
C ASP A 182 -9.41 9.58 -10.05
N ARG A 183 -9.91 10.26 -11.10
CA ARG A 183 -9.51 11.64 -11.40
C ARG A 183 -9.97 12.62 -10.34
N LEU A 184 -11.22 12.49 -9.87
CA LEU A 184 -11.78 13.38 -8.86
C LEU A 184 -11.17 13.05 -7.49
N TRP A 185 -11.00 11.77 -7.19
CA TRP A 185 -10.34 11.34 -5.97
C TRP A 185 -8.89 11.83 -5.88
N SER A 186 -8.11 11.69 -6.96
CA SER A 186 -6.73 12.17 -7.01
C SER A 186 -6.64 13.68 -6.77
N ALA A 187 -7.57 14.47 -7.33
CA ALA A 187 -7.64 15.91 -7.09
C ALA A 187 -7.97 16.25 -5.63
N GLU A 188 -8.91 15.52 -5.00
CA GLU A 188 -9.25 15.70 -3.59
C GLU A 188 -8.10 15.31 -2.66
N VAL A 189 -7.42 14.18 -2.93
CA VAL A 189 -6.23 13.76 -2.17
C VAL A 189 -5.12 14.80 -2.31
N ALA A 190 -4.86 15.32 -3.51
CA ALA A 190 -3.87 16.37 -3.71
C ALA A 190 -4.21 17.66 -2.93
N ARG A 191 -5.48 18.07 -2.94
CA ARG A 191 -5.98 19.23 -2.16
C ARG A 191 -5.82 18.99 -0.66
N HIS A 192 -6.17 17.79 -0.20
CA HIS A 192 -6.04 17.37 1.20
C HIS A 192 -4.57 17.38 1.64
N PHE A 193 -3.67 16.79 0.86
CA PHE A 193 -2.23 16.77 1.17
C PHE A 193 -1.60 18.16 1.12
N ALA A 194 -2.07 19.05 0.26
CA ALA A 194 -1.65 20.45 0.28
C ALA A 194 -2.06 21.16 1.58
N ALA A 195 -3.24 20.84 2.15
CA ALA A 195 -3.65 21.34 3.45
C ALA A 195 -2.81 20.77 4.59
N LEU A 196 -2.57 19.45 4.60
CA LEU A 196 -1.70 18.77 5.56
C LEU A 196 -0.30 19.38 5.55
N ARG A 197 0.30 19.53 4.36
CA ARG A 197 1.62 20.13 4.20
C ARG A 197 1.70 21.52 4.85
N ARG A 198 0.71 22.39 4.61
CA ARG A 198 0.66 23.72 5.22
C ARG A 198 0.59 23.65 6.74
N ILE A 199 -0.19 22.73 7.30
CA ILE A 199 -0.32 22.55 8.76
C ILE A 199 1.00 22.05 9.35
N ILE A 200 1.61 21.06 8.71
CA ILE A 200 2.89 20.46 9.12
C ILE A 200 4.00 21.52 9.11
N GLU A 201 4.16 22.23 7.99
CA GLU A 201 5.21 23.25 7.81
C GLU A 201 4.98 24.46 8.75
N LYS A 202 3.73 24.86 8.99
CA LYS A 202 3.40 25.91 9.97
C LYS A 202 3.76 25.50 11.40
N GLY A 203 3.66 24.21 11.73
CA GLY A 203 4.05 23.64 13.01
C GLY A 203 5.55 23.37 13.15
N GLY A 204 6.40 23.84 12.22
CA GLY A 204 7.84 23.60 12.25
C GLY A 204 8.24 22.17 11.87
N GLY A 205 7.30 21.36 11.39
CA GLY A 205 7.54 20.04 10.84
C GLY A 205 7.90 20.08 9.36
N GLN A 206 8.40 18.96 8.86
CA GLN A 206 8.69 18.74 7.45
C GLN A 206 7.73 17.71 6.89
N PHE A 207 7.00 18.08 5.82
CA PHE A 207 6.30 17.11 4.99
C PHE A 207 7.34 16.31 4.20
N VAL A 208 7.50 15.03 4.53
CA VAL A 208 8.55 14.20 3.95
C VAL A 208 8.13 13.67 2.58
N LYS A 209 7.05 12.90 2.54
CA LYS A 209 6.51 12.32 1.31
C LYS A 209 5.06 11.88 1.50
N SER A 210 4.37 11.69 0.39
CA SER A 210 3.09 10.97 0.30
C SER A 210 3.31 9.69 -0.48
N LEU A 211 2.52 8.66 -0.16
CA LEU A 211 2.46 7.46 -0.97
C LEU A 211 1.03 6.95 -0.98
N GLY A 212 0.42 6.91 -2.16
CA GLY A 212 -1.01 6.69 -2.29
C GLY A 212 -1.81 7.74 -1.52
N ASP A 213 -2.55 7.27 -0.54
CA ASP A 213 -3.46 8.00 0.35
C ASP A 213 -2.90 8.21 1.77
N GLY A 214 -1.64 7.83 2.00
CA GLY A 214 -0.92 8.08 3.25
C GLY A 214 0.17 9.15 3.14
N THR A 215 0.56 9.75 4.26
CA THR A 215 1.65 10.73 4.33
C THR A 215 2.61 10.47 5.49
N MET A 216 3.84 10.97 5.31
CA MET A 216 4.90 10.99 6.31
C MET A 216 5.32 12.41 6.60
N SER A 217 5.53 12.69 7.88
CA SER A 217 6.13 13.93 8.33
C SER A 217 7.06 13.71 9.51
N SER A 218 8.04 14.60 9.64
CA SER A 218 8.95 14.64 10.77
C SER A 218 8.85 15.98 11.48
N PHE A 219 9.05 15.96 12.79
CA PHE A 219 9.00 17.13 13.65
C PHE A 219 10.19 17.12 14.61
N PRO A 220 10.69 18.29 15.00
CA PRO A 220 11.78 18.41 15.95
C PRO A 220 11.37 18.02 17.38
N SER A 221 10.06 18.04 17.69
CA SER A 221 9.55 17.65 19.02
C SER A 221 8.19 16.93 18.93
N PRO A 222 7.83 16.13 19.96
CA PRO A 222 6.53 15.48 20.03
C PRO A 222 5.38 16.47 20.22
N GLY A 223 5.64 17.64 20.82
CA GLY A 223 4.66 18.71 20.97
C GLY A 223 4.27 19.32 19.63
N ASP A 224 5.24 19.54 18.74
CA ASP A 224 4.99 20.07 17.39
C ASP A 224 4.19 19.06 16.55
N ALA A 225 4.55 17.78 16.63
CA ALA A 225 3.81 16.70 15.95
C ALA A 225 2.36 16.61 16.44
N LEU A 226 2.14 16.76 17.73
CA LEU A 226 0.83 16.75 18.37
C LEU A 226 -0.06 17.91 17.90
N GLU A 227 0.47 19.13 17.91
CA GLU A 227 -0.25 20.32 17.47
C GLU A 227 -0.59 20.26 15.98
N ALA A 228 0.33 19.76 15.15
CA ALA A 228 0.05 19.48 13.76
C ALA A 228 -1.04 18.42 13.60
N ALA A 229 -1.00 17.31 14.36
CA ALA A 229 -2.01 16.26 14.31
C ALA A 229 -3.40 16.80 14.71
N ARG A 230 -3.49 17.67 15.71
CA ARG A 230 -4.72 18.38 16.08
C ARG A 230 -5.27 19.21 14.92
N GLY A 231 -4.40 20.02 14.31
CA GLY A 231 -4.76 20.85 13.17
C GLY A 231 -5.23 20.03 11.98
N ILE A 232 -4.56 18.91 11.69
CA ILE A 232 -4.92 17.97 10.63
C ILE A 232 -6.30 17.36 10.88
N MET A 233 -6.58 16.90 12.10
CA MET A 233 -7.88 16.35 12.48
C MET A 233 -9.00 17.38 12.35
N ALA A 234 -8.75 18.63 12.77
CA ALA A 234 -9.71 19.72 12.62
C ALA A 234 -9.96 20.07 11.14
N ALA A 235 -8.90 20.19 10.33
CA ALA A 235 -9.01 20.50 8.91
C ALA A 235 -9.72 19.40 8.12
N SER A 236 -9.50 18.13 8.49
CA SER A 236 -10.18 16.98 7.87
C SER A 236 -11.69 16.99 8.12
N ARG A 237 -12.13 17.49 9.29
CA ARG A 237 -13.55 17.65 9.64
C ARG A 237 -14.21 18.85 8.97
N GLN A 238 -13.45 19.87 8.59
CA GLN A 238 -13.94 21.15 8.02
C GLN A 238 -13.87 21.19 6.48
N SER A 239 -13.63 20.06 5.82
CA SER A 239 -13.52 20.00 4.37
C SER A 239 -14.91 20.07 3.70
N ASP A 240 -15.08 20.99 2.75
CA ASP A 240 -16.28 21.09 1.88
C ASP A 240 -16.40 19.93 0.86
N GLY A 241 -15.36 19.09 0.77
CA GLY A 241 -15.30 17.89 -0.08
C GLY A 241 -15.84 16.62 0.61
N PRO A 242 -15.53 15.41 0.09
CA PRO A 242 -15.89 14.17 0.77
C PRO A 242 -15.32 14.15 2.20
N ALA A 243 -16.05 13.53 3.13
CA ALA A 243 -15.60 13.37 4.50
C ALA A 243 -14.38 12.44 4.55
N ILE A 244 -13.19 13.04 4.55
CA ILE A 244 -11.92 12.32 4.71
C ILE A 244 -11.71 12.08 6.20
N VAL A 245 -11.75 10.80 6.58
CA VAL A 245 -11.41 10.37 7.93
C VAL A 245 -9.98 9.84 7.91
N LEU A 246 -9.16 10.31 8.83
CA LEU A 246 -7.76 9.90 8.95
C LEU A 246 -7.56 8.97 10.15
N ARG A 247 -6.52 8.16 10.08
CA ARG A 247 -5.87 7.54 11.23
C ARG A 247 -4.46 8.09 11.32
N ILE A 248 -4.00 8.39 12.53
CA ILE A 248 -2.70 9.02 12.76
C ILE A 248 -1.89 8.20 13.76
N GLY A 249 -0.61 7.98 13.46
CA GLY A 249 0.34 7.36 14.38
C GLY A 249 1.58 8.21 14.58
N ILE A 250 2.01 8.38 15.83
CA ILE A 250 3.18 9.19 16.19
C ILE A 250 4.14 8.41 17.08
N HIS A 251 5.40 8.34 16.66
CA HIS A 251 6.49 7.84 17.49
C HIS A 251 7.63 8.86 17.54
N THR A 252 8.30 8.89 18.69
CA THR A 252 9.38 9.81 18.98
C THR A 252 10.55 9.02 19.54
N GLY A 253 11.75 9.26 19.01
CA GLY A 253 12.94 8.53 19.40
C GLY A 253 14.22 9.10 18.78
N ASP A 254 15.34 8.50 19.17
CA ASP A 254 16.64 8.94 18.70
C ASP A 254 16.83 8.64 17.21
N VAL A 255 17.34 9.63 16.49
CA VAL A 255 17.71 9.54 15.08
C VAL A 255 19.21 9.77 14.99
N VAL A 256 19.98 8.68 15.05
CA VAL A 256 21.43 8.74 14.83
C VAL A 256 21.66 8.81 13.31
N GLN A 257 22.79 9.34 12.84
CA GLN A 257 23.19 9.26 11.42
C GLN A 257 24.37 8.28 11.28
N SER A 258 24.21 7.24 10.45
CA SER A 258 25.22 6.23 10.10
C SER A 258 25.27 6.21 8.61
N GLU A 259 26.41 5.78 8.11
CA GLU A 259 26.67 5.58 6.70
C GLU A 259 25.73 4.56 6.03
N ASN A 260 24.74 3.92 6.69
CA ASN A 260 23.72 3.13 5.98
C ASN A 260 22.30 2.93 6.56
N ASP A 261 21.95 2.99 7.85
CA ASP A 261 20.52 2.84 8.25
C ASP A 261 20.21 3.16 9.73
N PHE A 262 19.76 4.37 10.05
CA PHE A 262 19.31 4.71 11.42
C PHE A 262 17.92 5.35 11.49
N PHE A 263 17.30 5.67 10.36
CA PHE A 263 15.90 6.11 10.34
C PHE A 263 14.93 4.93 10.47
N GLY A 264 15.36 3.71 10.07
CA GLY A 264 14.52 2.53 10.00
C GLY A 264 13.67 2.29 11.26
N THR A 265 14.27 2.19 12.44
CA THR A 265 13.53 1.77 13.64
C THR A 265 12.48 2.79 14.10
N VAL A 266 12.79 4.09 14.12
CA VAL A 266 11.85 5.13 14.56
C VAL A 266 10.70 5.27 13.56
N VAL A 267 11.01 5.24 12.26
CA VAL A 267 10.02 5.29 11.18
C VAL A 267 9.14 4.05 11.17
N ASN A 268 9.74 2.86 11.25
CA ASN A 268 9.04 1.58 11.30
C ASN A 268 8.07 1.56 12.48
N LYS A 269 8.52 1.99 13.65
CA LYS A 269 7.67 2.02 14.84
C LYS A 269 6.52 3.02 14.69
N ALA A 270 6.76 4.23 14.18
CA ALA A 270 5.71 5.22 13.91
C ALA A 270 4.64 4.67 12.95
N ALA A 271 5.08 4.02 11.87
CA ALA A 271 4.21 3.38 10.89
C ALA A 271 3.34 2.28 11.53
N ARG A 272 3.94 1.37 12.31
CA ARG A 272 3.18 0.32 12.99
C ARG A 272 2.23 0.87 14.04
N ILE A 273 2.53 2.01 14.65
CA ILE A 273 1.60 2.69 15.55
C ILE A 273 0.41 3.27 14.78
N ALA A 274 0.62 3.83 13.59
CA ALA A 274 -0.46 4.35 12.76
C ALA A 274 -1.44 3.26 12.32
N THR A 275 -0.96 2.04 12.06
CA THR A 275 -1.84 0.90 11.70
C THR A 275 -2.75 0.44 12.84
N LEU A 276 -2.43 0.82 14.10
CA LEU A 276 -3.27 0.50 15.27
C LEU A 276 -4.36 1.56 15.53
N ALA A 277 -4.32 2.69 14.83
CA ALA A 277 -5.32 3.73 14.99
C ALA A 277 -6.62 3.36 14.28
N HIS A 278 -7.74 3.46 15.00
CA HIS A 278 -9.05 3.37 14.36
C HIS A 278 -9.36 4.65 13.56
N PRO A 279 -10.39 4.64 12.69
CA PRO A 279 -10.84 5.82 11.98
C PRO A 279 -11.09 7.00 12.92
N GLY A 280 -10.42 8.13 12.65
CA GLY A 280 -10.54 9.35 13.43
C GLY A 280 -9.73 9.35 14.72
N GLU A 281 -8.86 8.36 14.94
CA GLU A 281 -8.00 8.28 16.12
C GLU A 281 -6.56 8.71 15.84
N ILE A 282 -5.92 9.17 16.92
CA ILE A 282 -4.48 9.36 16.97
C ILE A 282 -3.91 8.38 18.00
N ARG A 283 -2.95 7.56 17.57
CA ARG A 283 -2.20 6.66 18.42
C ARG A 283 -0.77 7.15 18.59
N VAL A 284 -0.25 7.04 19.81
CA VAL A 284 1.13 7.43 20.12
C VAL A 284 1.87 6.33 20.85
N SER A 285 3.18 6.22 20.61
CA SER A 285 4.03 5.34 21.43
C SER A 285 4.11 5.79 22.88
N ASP A 286 4.42 4.87 23.78
CA ASP A 286 4.77 5.19 25.17
C ASP A 286 5.97 6.14 25.29
N ALA A 287 6.95 6.09 24.36
CA ALA A 287 8.04 7.05 24.31
C ALA A 287 7.53 8.49 24.06
N THR A 288 6.69 8.68 23.04
CA THR A 288 6.04 9.97 22.75
C THR A 288 5.23 10.45 23.96
N ARG A 289 4.41 9.57 24.57
CA ARG A 289 3.62 9.89 25.77
C ARG A 289 4.51 10.37 26.92
N LYS A 290 5.57 9.63 27.24
CA LYS A 290 6.50 9.95 28.35
C LYS A 290 7.17 11.30 28.17
N MET A 291 7.52 11.65 26.93
CA MET A 291 8.12 12.95 26.63
C MET A 291 7.16 14.12 26.70
N LEU A 292 5.90 13.90 26.30
CA LEU A 292 4.85 14.91 26.48
C LEU A 292 4.50 15.09 27.96
N GLY A 293 4.72 14.07 28.79
CA GLY A 293 4.45 14.11 30.22
C GLY A 293 2.98 14.45 30.52
N GLU A 294 2.74 15.01 31.70
CA GLU A 294 1.42 15.52 32.11
C GLU A 294 1.22 16.93 31.51
N THR A 295 0.88 16.98 30.22
CA THR A 295 0.53 18.24 29.54
C THR A 295 -0.95 18.56 29.79
N ALA A 296 -1.24 19.77 30.27
CA ALA A 296 -2.61 20.24 30.50
C ALA A 296 -3.45 20.19 29.21
N GLY A 297 -4.67 19.66 29.32
CA GLY A 297 -5.58 19.51 28.18
C GLY A 297 -5.35 18.28 27.32
N LEU A 298 -4.37 17.41 27.65
CA LEU A 298 -4.18 16.12 26.98
C LEU A 298 -4.60 14.95 27.86
N ALA A 299 -5.12 13.90 27.22
CA ALA A 299 -5.38 12.61 27.83
C ALA A 299 -4.80 11.50 26.97
N PHE A 300 -4.24 10.49 27.64
CA PHE A 300 -3.78 9.26 27.01
C PHE A 300 -4.64 8.11 27.52
N THR A 301 -5.52 7.58 26.65
CA THR A 301 -6.54 6.58 26.97
C THR A 301 -6.30 5.29 26.18
N ASP A 302 -7.16 4.29 26.37
CA ASP A 302 -7.19 3.02 25.62
C ASP A 302 -5.80 2.40 25.39
N THR A 303 -5.00 2.31 26.46
CA THR A 303 -3.62 1.83 26.35
C THR A 303 -3.62 0.33 26.05
N VAL A 304 -2.90 -0.04 25.00
CA VAL A 304 -2.73 -1.44 24.59
C VAL A 304 -1.26 -1.82 24.65
N SER A 305 -1.00 -3.06 25.07
CA SER A 305 0.30 -3.71 24.91
C SER A 305 0.19 -4.65 23.72
N VAL A 306 1.00 -4.42 22.70
CA VAL A 306 0.98 -5.24 21.49
C VAL A 306 2.39 -5.52 20.97
N PRO A 307 2.64 -6.69 20.38
CA PRO A 307 3.84 -6.90 19.58
C PRO A 307 3.73 -6.09 18.28
N LEU A 308 4.82 -5.46 17.86
CA LEU A 308 4.88 -4.75 16.57
C LEU A 308 5.78 -5.55 15.62
N LYS A 309 5.25 -5.91 14.45
CA LYS A 309 5.98 -6.72 13.47
C LYS A 309 7.36 -6.12 13.15
N GLY A 310 8.41 -6.91 13.36
CA GLY A 310 9.81 -6.52 13.11
C GLY A 310 10.47 -5.72 14.24
N LEU A 311 9.83 -5.62 15.40
CA LEU A 311 10.38 -5.00 16.60
C LEU A 311 10.28 -5.98 17.77
N ASP A 312 11.31 -6.00 18.62
CA ASP A 312 11.38 -6.91 19.74
C ASP A 312 10.53 -6.46 20.92
N GLY A 313 9.83 -7.43 21.52
CA GLY A 313 9.07 -7.26 22.75
C GLY A 313 7.69 -6.64 22.57
N GLU A 314 7.07 -6.37 23.71
CA GLU A 314 5.76 -5.73 23.79
C GLU A 314 5.90 -4.21 23.78
N HIS A 315 5.00 -3.54 23.08
CA HIS A 315 4.99 -2.09 22.97
C HIS A 315 3.68 -1.51 23.46
N LEU A 316 3.80 -0.57 24.39
CA LEU A 316 2.68 0.23 24.86
C LEU A 316 2.35 1.33 23.84
N VAL A 317 1.08 1.37 23.46
CA VAL A 317 0.52 2.35 22.53
C VAL A 317 -0.73 2.96 23.16
N HIS A 318 -0.83 4.27 23.11
CA HIS A 318 -1.90 5.03 23.76
C HIS A 318 -2.75 5.73 22.71
N ARG A 319 -4.05 5.77 22.93
CA ARG A 319 -4.92 6.72 22.24
C ARG A 319 -4.69 8.11 22.83
N LEU A 320 -4.58 9.09 21.96
CA LEU A 320 -4.42 10.48 22.35
C LEU A 320 -5.74 11.22 22.17
N GLU A 321 -6.14 11.99 23.19
CA GLU A 321 -7.35 12.80 23.19
C GLU A 321 -7.07 14.18 23.81
N TRP A 322 -7.82 15.19 23.38
CA TRP A 322 -7.82 16.50 24.03
C TRP A 322 -9.00 16.58 24.98
N ARG A 323 -8.76 17.03 26.21
CA ARG A 323 -9.81 17.34 27.17
C ARG A 323 -10.31 18.76 26.94
N GLU A 324 -11.61 18.91 26.81
CA GLU A 324 -12.29 20.21 26.87
C GLU A 324 -12.20 20.82 28.28
#